data_AF-A0A1I8MT06-F1
#
_entry.id   AF-A0A1I8MT06-F1
#
_cell.length_a   1.000
_cell.length_b   1.000
_cell.length_c   1.000
_cell.angle_alpha   90.00
_cell.angle_beta   90.00
_cell.angle_gamma   90.00
#
_symmetry.space_group_name_H-M   'P 1'
#
loop_
_entity.id
_entity.type
_entity.pdbx_description
1 polymer ?
#
loop_
_entity_poly.entity_id
_entity_poly.type
_entity_poly.pdbx_seq_one_letter_code
_entity_poly.pdbx_strand_id
1 'polypeptide(L)'
;MKFFLLVLSLAALSQVSLAGVLGRVKRETTAEGLEFTFNFLKHLAEATGPLVESVLKQMPHTEAYSPYKEELDKYMTSYEEYKTKKGMCFQKSMNLLEKFIELTDKYEKEDAPAEAKKIDELFNSYDNQKLEKEIEQFVEKMEAMEKDKSEEDELDGLRVVAKMLEVC
;
A
#
# COMPACT_ATOMS: atom_id res chain seq x y z
N MET A 1 1.55 12.12 -31.85
CA MET A 1 1.71 13.01 -30.68
C MET A 1 0.65 12.84 -29.58
N LYS A 2 -0.13 11.73 -29.53
CA LYS A 2 -1.05 11.45 -28.41
C LYS A 2 -0.63 10.28 -27.51
N PHE A 3 0.28 9.42 -27.98
CA PHE A 3 0.82 8.30 -27.20
C PHE A 3 1.94 8.69 -26.22
N PHE A 4 2.67 9.79 -26.48
CA PHE A 4 3.70 10.27 -25.56
C PHE A 4 3.14 10.89 -24.27
N LEU A 5 1.91 11.38 -24.28
CA LEU A 5 1.26 11.95 -23.09
C LEU A 5 0.72 10.87 -22.14
N LEU A 6 0.35 9.70 -22.66
CA LEU A 6 -0.11 8.56 -21.84
C LEU A 6 1.03 7.84 -21.10
N VAL A 7 2.23 7.82 -21.69
CA VAL A 7 3.43 7.28 -21.03
C VAL A 7 3.97 8.25 -19.97
N LEU A 8 3.82 9.56 -20.19
CA LEU A 8 4.18 10.59 -19.21
C LEU A 8 3.24 10.62 -17.99
N SER A 9 1.98 10.22 -18.12
CA SER A 9 1.07 10.09 -16.96
C SER A 9 1.35 8.84 -16.12
N LEU A 10 1.84 7.74 -16.72
CA LEU A 10 2.28 6.58 -15.93
C LEU A 10 3.60 6.85 -15.18
N ALA A 11 4.52 7.63 -15.77
CA ALA A 11 5.75 8.04 -15.11
C ALA A 11 5.53 9.08 -13.98
N ALA A 12 4.37 9.74 -13.93
CA ALA A 12 4.00 10.64 -12.84
C ALA A 12 3.42 9.87 -11.63
N LEU A 13 2.85 8.68 -11.86
CA LEU A 13 2.38 7.79 -10.80
C LEU A 13 3.53 7.04 -10.12
N SER A 14 4.65 6.81 -10.81
CA SER A 14 5.87 6.21 -10.22
C SER A 14 6.72 7.19 -9.40
N GLN A 15 6.37 8.48 -9.35
CA GLN A 15 7.03 9.48 -8.50
C GLN A 15 6.27 9.83 -7.23
N VAL A 16 5.12 9.20 -6.99
CA VAL A 16 4.47 9.24 -5.68
C VAL A 16 5.24 8.28 -4.78
N SER A 17 6.46 8.65 -4.41
CA SER A 17 7.20 7.85 -3.44
C SER A 17 6.34 7.79 -2.19
N LEU A 18 6.22 6.61 -1.60
CA LEU A 18 5.50 6.43 -0.34
C LEU A 18 6.06 7.38 0.73
N ALA A 19 7.34 7.74 0.64
CA ALA A 19 7.98 8.76 1.46
C ALA A 19 7.48 10.20 1.20
N GLY A 20 7.04 10.53 -0.02
CA GLY A 20 6.36 11.79 -0.34
C GLY A 20 4.92 11.85 0.17
N VAL A 21 4.21 10.73 0.17
CA VAL A 21 2.89 10.58 0.81
C VAL A 21 3.02 10.68 2.33
N LEU A 22 3.96 9.94 2.92
CA LEU A 22 4.26 9.97 4.36
C LEU A 22 4.86 11.31 4.81
N GLY A 23 5.65 11.98 3.96
CA GLY A 23 6.25 13.29 4.24
C GLY A 23 5.25 14.45 4.28
N ARG A 24 4.11 14.33 3.58
CA ARG A 24 3.00 15.29 3.63
C ARG A 24 2.12 15.16 4.87
N VAL A 25 2.22 14.06 5.64
CA VAL A 25 1.47 13.83 6.89
C VAL A 25 1.93 14.76 8.04
N LYS A 26 3.00 15.55 7.86
CA LYS A 26 3.53 16.45 8.92
C LYS A 26 2.77 17.78 9.09
N ARG A 27 1.56 17.94 8.53
CA ARG A 27 0.73 19.14 8.66
C ARG A 27 -0.52 18.83 9.48
N GLU A 28 -0.87 19.76 10.38
CA GLU A 28 -2.01 19.76 11.32
C GLU A 28 -3.15 18.86 10.85
N THR A 29 -3.15 17.64 11.38
CA THR A 29 -4.03 16.57 10.92
C THR A 29 -5.22 16.53 11.86
N THR A 30 -6.42 16.80 11.34
CA THR A 30 -7.66 16.67 12.12
C THR A 30 -7.84 15.21 12.58
N ALA A 31 -8.60 14.98 13.65
CA ALA A 31 -8.88 13.62 14.12
C ALA A 31 -9.55 12.77 13.02
N GLU A 32 -10.38 13.39 12.17
CA GLU A 32 -10.97 12.73 11.00
C GLU A 32 -9.91 12.32 9.95
N GLY A 33 -8.95 13.19 9.66
CA GLY A 33 -7.86 12.88 8.71
C GLY A 33 -6.99 11.71 9.16
N LEU A 34 -6.70 11.63 10.47
CA LEU A 34 -5.97 10.50 11.05
C LEU A 34 -6.78 9.21 11.03
N GLU A 35 -8.06 9.25 11.40
CA GLU A 35 -8.92 8.07 11.32
C GLU A 35 -9.07 7.56 9.90
N PHE A 36 -9.22 8.47 8.93
CA PHE A 36 -9.25 8.13 7.52
C PHE A 36 -7.93 7.46 7.06
N THR A 37 -6.79 8.00 7.49
CA THR A 37 -5.47 7.42 7.21
C THR A 37 -5.31 6.02 7.80
N PHE A 38 -5.71 5.81 9.05
CA PHE A 38 -5.62 4.48 9.67
C PHE A 38 -6.52 3.44 8.98
N ASN A 39 -7.73 3.83 8.60
CA ASN A 39 -8.62 2.96 7.85
C ASN A 39 -8.05 2.64 6.46
N PHE A 40 -7.45 3.62 5.78
CA PHE A 40 -6.80 3.41 4.49
C PHE A 40 -5.60 2.45 4.58
N LEU A 41 -4.71 2.64 5.56
CA LEU A 41 -3.57 1.75 5.78
C LEU A 41 -4.03 0.32 6.10
N LYS A 42 -5.07 0.17 6.93
CA LYS A 42 -5.66 -1.14 7.20
C LYS A 42 -6.20 -1.78 5.93
N HIS A 43 -6.90 -1.02 5.10
CA HIS A 43 -7.46 -1.54 3.86
C HIS A 43 -6.39 -1.96 2.86
N LEU A 44 -5.34 -1.14 2.68
CA LEU A 44 -4.18 -1.50 1.88
C LEU A 44 -3.54 -2.80 2.37
N ALA A 45 -3.31 -2.91 3.68
CA ALA A 45 -2.74 -4.11 4.29
C ALA A 45 -3.61 -5.36 4.06
N GLU A 46 -4.93 -5.22 4.03
CA GLU A 46 -5.85 -6.32 3.72
C GLU A 46 -5.79 -6.73 2.23
N ALA A 47 -5.56 -5.78 1.32
CA ALA A 47 -5.54 -5.99 -0.12
C ALA A 47 -4.27 -6.67 -0.65
N THR A 48 -3.13 -6.53 0.05
CA THR A 48 -1.85 -7.12 -0.39
C THR A 48 -1.86 -8.65 -0.40
N GLY A 49 -2.61 -9.31 0.48
CA GLY A 49 -2.70 -10.78 0.53
C GLY A 49 -3.32 -11.38 -0.74
N PRO A 50 -4.55 -11.02 -1.13
CA PRO A 50 -5.16 -11.45 -2.39
C PRO A 50 -4.31 -11.15 -3.62
N LEU A 51 -3.61 -10.01 -3.61
CA LEU A 51 -2.69 -9.62 -4.67
C LEU A 51 -1.52 -10.62 -4.77
N VAL A 52 -0.81 -10.89 -3.68
CA VAL A 52 0.29 -11.87 -3.64
C VAL A 52 -0.19 -13.29 -3.97
N GLU A 53 -1.36 -13.68 -3.48
CA GLU A 53 -1.98 -14.96 -3.81
C GLU A 53 -2.25 -15.10 -5.32
N SER A 54 -2.68 -14.02 -5.98
CA SER A 54 -2.87 -13.99 -7.42
C SER A 54 -1.56 -14.19 -8.18
N VAL A 55 -0.49 -13.51 -7.75
CA VAL A 55 0.85 -13.68 -8.34
C VAL A 55 1.35 -15.10 -8.18
N LEU A 56 1.23 -15.69 -6.98
CA LEU A 56 1.60 -17.09 -6.71
C LEU A 56 0.90 -18.08 -7.65
N LYS A 57 -0.37 -17.83 -7.99
CA LYS A 57 -1.16 -18.67 -8.91
C LYS A 57 -0.74 -18.54 -10.38
N GLN A 58 -0.30 -17.36 -10.78
CA GLN A 58 0.04 -17.04 -12.17
C GLN A 58 1.52 -17.23 -12.51
N MET A 59 2.38 -17.27 -11.50
CA MET A 59 3.82 -17.41 -11.66
C MET A 59 4.20 -18.73 -12.36
N PRO A 60 5.18 -18.73 -13.29
CA PRO A 60 5.69 -19.95 -13.91
C PRO A 60 6.24 -20.94 -12.87
N HIS A 61 5.91 -22.23 -13.04
CA HIS A 61 6.36 -23.30 -12.15
C HIS A 61 7.67 -23.93 -12.63
N THR A 62 8.74 -23.12 -12.71
CA THR A 62 10.08 -23.60 -13.08
C THR A 62 11.09 -23.33 -11.97
N GLU A 63 12.24 -24.01 -11.98
CA GLU A 63 13.28 -23.84 -10.95
C GLU A 63 13.77 -22.40 -10.82
N ALA A 64 13.80 -21.64 -11.93
CA ALA A 64 14.20 -20.23 -11.93
C ALA A 64 13.29 -19.35 -11.06
N TYR A 65 12.03 -19.75 -10.86
CA TYR A 65 11.05 -19.02 -10.05
C TYR A 65 10.99 -19.49 -8.59
N SER A 66 11.71 -20.56 -8.22
CA SER A 66 11.67 -21.12 -6.86
C SER A 66 12.03 -20.10 -5.77
N PRO A 67 13.07 -19.26 -5.92
CA PRO A 67 13.40 -18.26 -4.90
C PRO A 67 12.28 -17.24 -4.69
N TYR A 68 11.63 -16.79 -5.77
CA TYR A 68 10.52 -15.84 -5.71
C TYR A 68 9.29 -16.48 -5.04
N LYS A 69 9.02 -17.76 -5.34
CA LYS A 69 7.96 -18.50 -4.65
C LYS A 69 8.16 -18.49 -3.14
N GLU A 70 9.37 -18.80 -2.68
CA GLU A 70 9.71 -18.81 -1.25
C GLU A 70 9.53 -17.42 -0.61
N GLU A 71 9.90 -16.35 -1.29
CA GLU A 71 9.69 -14.98 -0.82
C GLU A 71 8.20 -14.63 -0.70
N LEU A 72 7.40 -14.98 -1.72
CA LEU A 72 5.94 -14.76 -1.73
C LEU A 72 5.24 -15.61 -0.66
N ASP A 73 5.63 -16.87 -0.47
CA ASP A 73 5.10 -17.75 0.58
C ASP A 73 5.46 -17.23 1.99
N LYS A 74 6.66 -16.68 2.16
CA LYS A 74 7.08 -16.00 3.41
C LYS A 74 6.23 -14.75 3.68
N TYR A 75 5.91 -13.99 2.64
CA TYR A 75 4.97 -12.87 2.76
C TYR A 75 3.58 -13.36 3.17
N MET A 76 3.06 -14.40 2.53
CA MET A 76 1.74 -14.98 2.87
C MET A 76 1.69 -15.49 4.31
N THR A 77 2.79 -16.01 4.84
CA THR A 77 2.90 -16.34 6.27
C THR A 77 2.73 -15.11 7.14
N SER A 78 3.38 -13.99 6.79
CA SER A 78 3.22 -12.71 7.50
C SER A 78 1.79 -12.15 7.37
N TYR A 79 1.14 -12.35 6.22
CA TYR A 79 -0.25 -11.96 6.01
C TYR A 79 -1.22 -12.77 6.89
N GLU A 80 -0.98 -14.08 7.06
CA GLU A 80 -1.80 -14.89 7.96
C GLU A 80 -1.54 -14.55 9.43
N GLU A 81 -0.31 -14.21 9.81
CA GLU A 81 -0.04 -13.65 11.14
C GLU A 81 -0.79 -12.33 11.36
N TYR A 82 -0.82 -11.45 10.36
CA TYR A 82 -1.62 -10.22 10.39
C TYR A 82 -3.10 -10.50 10.62
N LYS A 83 -3.67 -11.54 10.01
CA LYS A 83 -5.09 -11.89 10.20
C LYS A 83 -5.39 -12.54 11.54
N THR A 84 -4.46 -13.34 12.08
CA THR A 84 -4.76 -14.27 13.17
C THR A 84 -4.20 -13.86 14.54
N LYS A 85 -3.07 -13.15 14.59
CA LYS A 85 -2.45 -12.74 15.85
C LYS A 85 -3.02 -11.42 16.33
N LYS A 86 -3.56 -11.38 17.54
CA LYS A 86 -4.01 -10.13 18.16
C LYS A 86 -2.86 -9.16 18.38
N GLY A 87 -3.09 -7.87 18.13
CA GLY A 87 -2.14 -6.77 18.35
C GLY A 87 -2.77 -5.43 17.99
N MET A 88 -1.99 -4.35 18.03
CA MET A 88 -2.51 -3.03 17.61
C MET A 88 -2.67 -2.99 16.10
N CYS A 89 -3.86 -2.65 15.60
CA CYS A 89 -4.17 -2.67 14.18
C CYS A 89 -3.23 -1.81 13.37
N PHE A 90 -3.01 -0.56 13.80
CA PHE A 90 -2.11 0.35 13.12
C PHE A 90 -0.71 -0.24 12.96
N GLN A 91 -0.14 -0.76 14.05
CA GLN A 91 1.20 -1.37 14.01
C GLN A 91 1.24 -2.61 13.12
N LYS A 92 0.22 -3.47 13.18
CA LYS A 92 0.13 -4.67 12.36
C LYS A 92 0.02 -4.34 10.87
N SER A 93 -0.83 -3.37 10.51
CA SER A 93 -1.00 -2.91 9.13
C SER A 93 0.31 -2.30 8.60
N MET A 94 0.96 -1.41 9.36
CA MET A 94 2.24 -0.83 8.99
C MET A 94 3.32 -1.90 8.77
N ASN A 95 3.50 -2.81 9.73
CA ASN A 95 4.49 -3.88 9.62
C ASN A 95 4.26 -4.77 8.39
N LEU A 96 3.00 -5.04 8.04
CA LEU A 96 2.67 -5.86 6.88
C LEU A 96 2.91 -5.11 5.56
N LEU A 97 2.59 -3.81 5.52
CA LEU A 97 2.86 -2.95 4.37
C LEU A 97 4.36 -2.74 4.14
N GLU A 98 5.15 -2.56 5.19
CA GLU A 98 6.62 -2.47 5.09
C GLU A 98 7.20 -3.74 4.47
N LYS A 99 6.78 -4.92 4.94
CA LYS A 99 7.19 -6.21 4.34
C LYS A 99 6.77 -6.35 2.88
N PHE A 100 5.63 -5.77 2.50
CA PHE A 100 5.15 -5.79 1.13
C PHE A 100 6.02 -4.90 0.24
N ILE A 101 6.36 -3.70 0.70
CA ILE A 101 7.26 -2.77 0.01
C ILE A 101 8.65 -3.40 -0.16
N GLU A 102 9.22 -3.97 0.91
CA GLU A 102 10.51 -4.66 0.84
C GLU A 102 10.53 -5.84 -0.15
N LEU A 103 9.38 -6.47 -0.37
CA LEU A 103 9.20 -7.54 -1.34
C LEU A 103 9.17 -6.98 -2.77
N THR A 104 8.32 -5.98 -3.04
CA THR A 104 8.12 -5.43 -4.39
C THR A 104 9.30 -4.57 -4.86
N ASP A 105 9.95 -3.84 -3.96
CA ASP A 105 11.15 -3.02 -4.25
C ASP A 105 12.27 -3.84 -4.91
N LYS A 106 12.34 -5.15 -4.65
CA LYS A 106 13.34 -6.03 -5.27
C LYS A 106 13.04 -6.30 -6.74
N TYR A 107 11.77 -6.35 -7.11
CA TYR A 107 11.30 -6.72 -8.44
C TYR A 107 11.25 -5.50 -9.38
N GLU A 108 11.01 -4.32 -8.80
CA GLU A 108 10.92 -3.06 -9.54
C GLU A 108 12.29 -2.49 -9.97
N LYS A 109 13.42 -2.93 -9.39
CA LYS A 109 14.76 -2.40 -9.73
C LYS A 109 15.07 -2.47 -11.21
N GLU A 110 15.70 -1.44 -11.77
CA GLU A 110 16.04 -1.38 -13.21
C GLU A 110 16.93 -2.55 -13.67
N ASP A 111 17.81 -3.03 -12.79
CA ASP A 111 18.73 -4.14 -13.02
C ASP A 111 18.21 -5.50 -12.54
N ALA A 112 16.92 -5.60 -12.18
CA ALA A 112 16.34 -6.85 -11.70
C ALA A 112 16.39 -7.94 -12.80
N PRO A 113 16.61 -9.22 -12.42
CA PRO A 113 16.57 -10.34 -13.36
C PRO A 113 15.23 -10.42 -14.12
N ALA A 114 15.24 -11.07 -15.29
CA ALA A 114 14.05 -11.20 -16.13
C ALA A 114 12.87 -11.87 -15.40
N GLU A 115 13.16 -12.84 -14.53
CA GLU A 115 12.18 -13.51 -13.69
C GLU A 115 11.55 -12.54 -12.69
N ALA A 116 12.35 -11.69 -12.03
CA ALA A 116 11.86 -10.67 -11.11
C ALA A 116 10.96 -9.65 -11.83
N LYS A 117 11.37 -9.20 -13.02
CA LYS A 117 10.52 -8.35 -13.88
C LYS A 117 9.22 -9.02 -14.26
N LYS A 118 9.24 -10.34 -14.49
CA LYS A 118 8.01 -11.08 -14.76
C LYS A 118 7.08 -11.11 -13.55
N ILE A 119 7.62 -11.19 -12.34
CA ILE A 119 6.83 -11.10 -11.10
C ILE A 119 6.21 -9.70 -10.96
N ASP A 120 6.98 -8.65 -11.20
CA ASP A 120 6.49 -7.27 -11.20
C ASP A 120 5.34 -7.08 -12.22
N GLU A 121 5.47 -7.61 -13.43
CA GLU A 121 4.37 -7.62 -14.41
C GLU A 121 3.11 -8.32 -13.90
N LEU A 122 3.24 -9.41 -13.13
CA LEU A 122 2.11 -10.13 -12.55
C LEU A 122 1.44 -9.34 -11.41
N PHE A 123 2.19 -8.56 -10.64
CA PHE A 123 1.62 -7.62 -9.68
C PHE A 123 0.81 -6.53 -10.39
N ASN A 124 1.34 -6.00 -11.50
CA ASN A 124 0.69 -4.95 -12.29
C ASN A 124 -0.48 -5.44 -13.15
N SER A 125 -0.60 -6.75 -13.39
CA SER A 125 -1.72 -7.35 -14.15
C SER A 125 -2.95 -7.64 -13.29
N TYR A 126 -2.82 -7.53 -11.96
CA TYR A 126 -3.94 -7.70 -11.05
C TYR A 126 -4.97 -6.59 -11.28
N ASP A 127 -6.18 -6.97 -11.66
CA ASP A 127 -7.28 -6.01 -11.87
C ASP A 127 -7.63 -5.36 -10.53
N ASN A 128 -7.18 -4.12 -10.39
CA ASN A 128 -7.22 -3.40 -9.15
C ASN A 128 -8.09 -2.15 -9.20
N GLN A 129 -9.02 -2.07 -10.15
CA GLN A 129 -9.91 -0.91 -10.32
C GLN A 129 -10.57 -0.46 -9.02
N LYS A 130 -10.86 -1.40 -8.11
CA LYS A 130 -11.40 -1.10 -6.80
C LYS A 130 -10.40 -0.36 -5.91
N LEU A 131 -9.16 -0.84 -5.77
CA LEU A 131 -8.16 -0.18 -4.94
C LEU A 131 -7.67 1.11 -5.60
N GLU A 132 -7.55 1.17 -6.93
CA GLU A 132 -7.23 2.40 -7.65
C GLU A 132 -8.23 3.49 -7.30
N LYS A 133 -9.53 3.15 -7.33
CA LYS A 133 -10.59 4.08 -6.92
C LYS A 133 -10.51 4.46 -5.44
N GLU A 134 -10.15 3.54 -4.56
CA GLU A 134 -9.99 3.83 -3.13
C GLU A 134 -8.75 4.69 -2.84
N ILE A 135 -7.66 4.51 -3.61
CA ILE A 135 -6.47 5.37 -3.59
C ILE A 135 -6.82 6.77 -4.12
N GLU A 136 -7.56 6.86 -5.23
CA GLU A 136 -8.02 8.13 -5.79
C GLU A 136 -8.90 8.88 -4.77
N GLN A 137 -9.87 8.19 -4.17
CA GLN A 137 -10.69 8.74 -3.08
C GLN A 137 -9.86 9.17 -1.87
N PHE A 138 -8.80 8.43 -1.55
CA PHE A 138 -7.88 8.81 -0.49
C PHE A 138 -7.16 10.12 -0.80
N VAL A 139 -6.61 10.25 -2.01
CA VAL A 139 -5.93 11.47 -2.46
C VAL A 139 -6.89 12.65 -2.50
N GLU A 140 -8.08 12.49 -3.10
CA GLU A 140 -9.10 13.54 -3.18
C GLU A 140 -9.53 14.03 -1.79
N LYS A 141 -9.79 13.10 -0.86
CA LYS A 141 -10.21 13.48 0.50
C LYS A 141 -9.08 14.18 1.26
N MET A 142 -7.84 13.73 1.11
CA MET A 142 -6.67 14.40 1.70
C MET A 142 -6.48 15.81 1.12
N GLU A 143 -6.61 15.98 -0.19
CA GLU A 143 -6.55 17.31 -0.83
C GLU A 143 -7.69 18.23 -0.40
N ALA A 144 -8.91 17.69 -0.23
CA ALA A 144 -10.05 18.46 0.26
C ALA A 144 -9.83 18.93 1.70
N MET A 145 -9.35 18.05 2.58
CA MET A 145 -8.99 18.39 3.97
C MET A 145 -7.85 19.42 4.03
N GLU A 146 -6.90 19.40 3.09
CA GLU A 146 -5.85 20.44 3.02
C GLU A 146 -6.38 21.82 2.60
N LYS A 147 -7.45 21.86 1.80
CA LYS A 147 -8.08 23.11 1.31
C LYS A 147 -9.04 23.71 2.33
N ASP A 148 -9.66 22.88 3.16
CA ASP A 148 -10.68 23.28 4.15
C ASP A 148 -10.09 23.69 5.52
N LYS A 149 -8.87 24.24 5.53
CA LYS A 149 -8.18 24.74 6.74
C LYS A 149 -8.81 26.01 7.30
N SER A 150 -10.10 25.95 7.63
CA SER A 150 -10.74 26.89 8.54
C SER A 150 -10.35 26.53 9.99
N GLU A 151 -10.10 27.56 10.80
CA GLU A 151 -9.26 27.52 12.01
C GLU A 151 -9.85 26.83 13.26
N GLU A 152 -10.85 25.94 13.15
CA GLU A 152 -11.64 25.50 14.32
C GLU A 152 -11.93 23.99 14.43
N ASP A 153 -11.01 23.10 14.08
CA ASP A 153 -11.13 21.68 14.44
C ASP A 153 -9.99 21.26 15.38
N GLU A 154 -10.24 21.43 16.68
CA GLU A 154 -9.33 21.00 17.74
C GLU A 154 -9.17 19.46 17.67
N LEU A 155 -7.93 19.00 17.64
CA LEU A 155 -7.58 17.60 17.47
C LEU A 155 -8.13 16.79 18.68
N ASP A 156 -9.21 16.03 18.47
CA ASP A 156 -9.73 15.10 19.49
C ASP A 156 -8.74 13.94 19.71
N GLY A 157 -7.74 14.22 20.55
CA GLY A 157 -6.64 13.32 20.84
C GLY A 157 -7.10 12.01 21.49
N LEU A 158 -8.23 11.99 22.20
CA LEU A 158 -8.78 10.77 22.78
C LEU A 158 -9.29 9.82 21.70
N ARG A 159 -9.99 10.34 20.69
CA ARG A 159 -10.45 9.55 19.53
C ARG A 159 -9.28 8.99 18.73
N VAL A 160 -8.25 9.80 18.50
CA VAL A 160 -7.04 9.36 17.78
C VAL A 160 -6.30 8.27 18.56
N VAL A 161 -6.08 8.45 19.86
CA VAL A 161 -5.42 7.46 20.72
C VAL A 161 -6.23 6.17 20.77
N ALA A 162 -7.57 6.25 20.88
CA ALA A 162 -8.43 5.07 20.85
C ALA A 162 -8.27 4.28 19.55
N LYS A 163 -8.14 4.94 18.41
CA LYS A 163 -7.88 4.28 17.12
C LYS A 163 -6.48 3.70 17.00
N MET A 164 -5.45 4.37 17.50
CA MET A 164 -4.09 3.84 17.53
C MET A 164 -3.97 2.57 18.39
N LEU A 165 -4.77 2.51 19.47
CA LEU A 165 -4.82 1.39 20.39
C LEU A 165 -5.87 0.32 20.01
N GLU A 166 -6.53 0.46 18.85
CA GLU A 166 -7.50 -0.53 18.37
C GLU A 166 -6.81 -1.89 18.19
N VAL A 167 -7.41 -2.95 18.74
CA VAL A 167 -6.86 -4.31 18.68
C VAL A 167 -7.56 -5.12 17.60
N CYS A 168 -6.75 -5.68 16.69
CA CYS A 168 -7.08 -6.77 15.79
C CYS A 168 -5.92 -7.76 15.82
#